data_AF-M0E2K4-F1
#
_entry.id   AF-M0E2K4-F1
#
_cell.length_a   1.000
_cell.length_b   1.000
_cell.length_c   1.000
_cell.angle_alpha   90.00
_cell.angle_beta   90.00
_cell.angle_gamma   90.00
#
_symmetry.space_group_name_H-M   'P 1'
#
loop_
_entity.id
_entity.type
_entity.pdbx_description
1 polymer ?
#
loop_
_entity_poly.entity_id
_entity_poly.type
_entity_poly.pdbx_seq_one_letter_code
_entity_poly.pdbx_strand_id
1 'polypeptide(L)'
;MQGVLISAVALYLFTGPVEELAFRGYLQNKIISKVTVGSATVQTTIGILTAALAFALLHIPVYLIVRDVSTGTLIVTLVLLTATGIMYGAIYAATRNLYLVMFLHGIGNLWPLVVDPGTGVWPNYGVLLVMYVFLTLFYRQWATDLTLPILGQSATN
;
A
#
# COMPACT_ATOMS: atom_id res chain seq x y z
N MET A 1 13.97 -15.91 19.60
CA MET A 1 14.33 -14.56 19.10
C MET A 1 14.80 -14.57 17.65
N GLN A 2 15.73 -15.43 17.23
CA GLN A 2 16.26 -15.43 15.85
C GLN A 2 15.21 -15.62 14.75
N GLY A 3 14.25 -16.54 14.92
CA GLY A 3 13.18 -16.77 13.94
C GLY A 3 12.22 -15.59 13.75
N VAL A 4 11.98 -14.78 14.79
CA VAL A 4 11.10 -13.59 14.71
C VAL A 4 11.76 -12.49 13.87
N LEU A 5 13.07 -12.29 14.05
CA LEU A 5 13.83 -11.31 13.28
C LEU A 5 13.90 -11.66 11.80
N ILE A 6 14.11 -12.95 11.47
CA ILE A 6 14.12 -13.42 10.09
C ILE A 6 12.77 -13.16 9.41
N SER A 7 11.67 -13.50 10.07
CA SER A 7 10.32 -13.24 9.55
C SER A 7 10.03 -11.75 9.40
N ALA A 8 10.46 -10.92 10.36
CA ALA A 8 10.30 -9.47 10.28
C ALA A 8 11.04 -8.88 9.06
N VAL A 9 12.30 -9.27 8.86
CA VAL A 9 13.09 -8.84 7.69
C VAL A 9 12.43 -9.29 6.39
N ALA A 10 11.94 -10.53 6.33
CA ALA A 10 11.24 -11.06 5.16
C ALA A 10 9.99 -10.24 4.83
N LEU A 11 9.15 -9.94 5.82
CA LEU A 11 7.93 -9.16 5.66
C LEU A 11 8.21 -7.72 5.21
N TYR A 12 9.25 -7.11 5.77
CA TYR A 12 9.59 -5.71 5.51
C TYR A 12 10.29 -5.50 4.16
N LEU A 13 11.29 -6.32 3.83
CA LEU A 13 12.13 -6.13 2.64
C LEU A 13 11.63 -6.89 1.40
N PHE A 14 10.81 -7.92 1.58
CA PHE A 14 10.38 -8.76 0.46
C PHE A 14 8.87 -8.76 0.28
N THR A 15 8.10 -9.18 1.27
CA THR A 15 6.63 -9.35 1.10
C THR A 15 5.95 -8.05 0.69
N GLY A 16 6.06 -7.00 1.51
CA GLY A 16 5.46 -5.70 1.18
C GLY A 16 5.97 -5.13 -0.16
N PRO A 17 7.30 -5.04 -0.37
CA PRO A 17 7.83 -4.50 -1.62
C PRO A 17 7.45 -5.26 -2.88
N VAL A 18 7.46 -6.60 -2.87
CA VAL A 18 7.08 -7.43 -4.03
C VAL A 18 5.60 -7.26 -4.35
N GLU A 19 4.75 -7.23 -3.33
CA GLU A 19 3.33 -6.95 -3.50
C GLU A 19 3.12 -5.56 -4.11
N GLU A 20 3.77 -4.53 -3.59
CA GLU A 20 3.63 -3.17 -4.13
C GLU A 20 4.14 -3.03 -5.57
N LEU A 21 5.23 -3.71 -5.95
CA LEU A 21 5.66 -3.77 -7.36
C LEU A 21 4.55 -4.32 -8.27
N ALA A 22 3.95 -5.45 -7.87
CA ALA A 22 2.93 -6.12 -8.66
C ALA A 22 1.65 -5.28 -8.76
N PHE A 23 1.16 -4.76 -7.63
CA PHE A 23 -0.15 -4.11 -7.59
C PHE A 23 -0.08 -2.63 -7.98
N ARG A 24 0.90 -1.86 -7.50
CA ARG A 24 0.97 -0.40 -7.72
C ARG A 24 1.92 -0.07 -8.86
N GLY A 25 3.07 -0.74 -8.91
CA GLY A 25 4.03 -0.60 -10.01
C GLY A 25 3.43 -1.02 -11.35
N TYR A 26 2.72 -2.16 -11.37
CA TYR A 26 2.18 -2.73 -12.60
C TYR A 26 0.64 -2.66 -12.71
N LEU A 27 -0.11 -3.43 -11.92
CA LEU A 27 -1.53 -3.71 -12.17
C LEU A 27 -2.41 -2.44 -12.17
N GLN A 28 -2.31 -1.62 -11.13
CA GLN A 28 -3.05 -0.35 -11.01
C GLN A 28 -2.77 0.56 -12.20
N ASN A 29 -1.49 0.80 -12.53
CA ASN A 29 -1.10 1.61 -13.69
C ASN A 29 -1.62 1.02 -15.01
N LYS A 30 -1.55 -0.30 -15.17
CA LYS A 30 -2.01 -0.98 -16.39
C LYS A 30 -3.50 -0.82 -16.58
N ILE A 31 -4.29 -0.97 -15.52
CA ILE A 31 -5.74 -0.77 -15.57
C ILE A 31 -6.05 0.68 -15.93
N ILE A 32 -5.42 1.65 -15.26
CA ILE A 32 -5.59 3.08 -15.57
C ILE A 32 -5.33 3.35 -17.07
N SER A 33 -4.26 2.79 -17.64
CA SER A 33 -3.92 2.97 -19.06
C SER A 33 -4.91 2.34 -20.05
N LYS A 34 -5.79 1.45 -19.58
CA LYS A 34 -6.75 0.70 -20.41
C LYS A 34 -8.18 1.19 -20.25
N VAL A 35 -8.50 1.92 -19.18
CA VAL A 35 -9.81 2.53 -19.00
C VAL A 35 -9.90 3.76 -19.90
N THR A 36 -10.79 3.73 -20.88
CA THR A 36 -11.00 4.83 -21.84
C THR A 36 -12.19 5.71 -21.49
N VAL A 37 -12.91 5.39 -20.41
CA VAL A 37 -14.13 6.08 -19.99
C VAL A 37 -13.88 6.96 -18.76
N GLY A 38 -14.62 8.07 -18.67
CA GLY A 38 -14.58 8.99 -17.53
C GLY A 38 -13.35 9.90 -17.50
N SER A 39 -13.32 10.77 -16.50
CA SER A 39 -12.19 11.68 -16.26
C SER A 39 -10.95 10.94 -15.75
N ALA A 40 -9.78 11.59 -15.75
CA ALA A 40 -8.55 11.03 -15.19
C ALA A 40 -8.70 10.57 -13.73
N THR A 41 -9.49 11.30 -12.93
CA THR A 41 -9.82 10.90 -11.55
C THR A 41 -10.62 9.60 -11.53
N VAL A 42 -11.64 9.47 -12.39
CA VAL A 42 -12.46 8.25 -12.49
C VAL A 42 -11.61 7.06 -12.91
N GLN A 43 -10.76 7.23 -13.93
CA GLN A 43 -9.83 6.20 -14.39
C GLN A 43 -8.88 5.74 -13.27
N THR A 44 -8.34 6.70 -12.52
CA THR A 44 -7.47 6.44 -11.35
C THR A 44 -8.20 5.66 -10.26
N THR A 45 -9.42 6.09 -9.91
CA THR A 45 -10.26 5.41 -8.92
C THR A 45 -10.55 3.97 -9.35
N ILE A 46 -10.90 3.73 -10.61
CA ILE A 46 -11.12 2.38 -11.14
C ILE A 46 -9.84 1.54 -10.98
N GLY A 47 -8.69 2.09 -11.37
CA GLY A 47 -7.39 1.42 -11.20
C GLY A 47 -7.11 1.01 -9.76
N ILE A 48 -7.34 1.91 -8.81
CA ILE A 48 -7.15 1.65 -7.36
C ILE A 48 -8.10 0.55 -6.89
N LEU A 49 -9.40 0.68 -7.16
CA LEU A 49 -10.41 -0.26 -6.67
C LEU A 49 -10.21 -1.66 -7.23
N THR A 50 -9.92 -1.77 -8.53
CA THR A 50 -9.69 -3.07 -9.16
C THR A 50 -8.40 -3.73 -8.65
N ALA A 51 -7.30 -2.98 -8.50
CA ALA A 51 -6.06 -3.54 -7.96
C ALA A 51 -6.23 -3.97 -6.49
N ALA A 52 -6.93 -3.18 -5.68
CA ALA A 52 -7.21 -3.50 -4.27
C ALA A 52 -8.08 -4.75 -4.12
N LEU A 53 -9.11 -4.90 -4.95
CA LEU A 53 -9.95 -6.10 -4.95
C LEU A 53 -9.17 -7.33 -5.40
N ALA A 54 -8.37 -7.22 -6.47
CA ALA A 54 -7.52 -8.32 -6.94
C ALA A 54 -6.52 -8.76 -5.86
N PHE A 55 -5.93 -7.80 -5.13
CA PHE A 55 -5.05 -8.06 -3.99
C PHE A 55 -5.77 -8.88 -2.92
N ALA A 56 -6.94 -8.45 -2.46
CA ALA A 56 -7.70 -9.17 -1.44
C ALA A 56 -8.08 -10.59 -1.89
N LEU A 57 -8.58 -10.74 -3.11
CA LEU A 57 -8.99 -12.05 -3.65
C LEU A 57 -7.83 -13.05 -3.75
N LEU A 58 -6.62 -12.58 -4.08
CA LEU A 58 -5.44 -13.44 -4.13
C LEU A 58 -5.02 -14.01 -2.77
N HIS A 59 -5.54 -13.47 -1.66
CA HIS A 59 -5.29 -14.00 -0.33
C HIS A 59 -6.24 -15.14 0.08
N ILE A 60 -7.33 -15.37 -0.67
CA ILE A 60 -8.31 -16.42 -0.32
C ILE A 60 -7.64 -17.80 -0.10
N PRO A 61 -6.75 -18.28 -1.00
CA PRO A 61 -6.17 -19.62 -0.84
C PRO A 61 -5.38 -19.78 0.46
N VAL A 62 -4.57 -18.79 0.87
CA VAL A 62 -3.80 -18.91 2.11
C VAL A 62 -4.70 -18.90 3.35
N TYR A 63 -5.78 -18.11 3.35
CA TYR A 63 -6.70 -18.07 4.49
C TYR A 63 -7.55 -19.33 4.61
N LEU A 64 -8.01 -19.90 3.49
CA LEU A 64 -8.82 -21.11 3.50
C LEU A 64 -8.00 -22.39 3.66
N ILE A 65 -6.89 -22.53 2.92
CA ILE A 65 -6.17 -23.81 2.80
C ILE A 65 -5.09 -23.92 3.88
N VAL A 66 -4.39 -22.84 4.18
CA VAL A 66 -3.23 -22.86 5.09
C VAL A 66 -3.64 -22.49 6.51
N ARG A 67 -4.50 -21.49 6.67
CA ARG A 67 -4.92 -20.97 7.99
C ARG A 67 -6.24 -21.53 8.49
N ASP A 68 -7.00 -22.23 7.64
CA ASP A 68 -8.28 -22.87 7.95
C ASP A 68 -9.25 -21.95 8.73
N VAL A 69 -9.37 -20.69 8.28
CA VAL A 69 -10.25 -19.72 8.96
C VAL A 69 -11.71 -19.91 8.55
N SER A 70 -12.63 -19.61 9.46
CA SER A 70 -14.07 -19.64 9.15
C SER A 70 -14.45 -18.68 8.01
N THR A 71 -15.51 -18.99 7.28
CA THR A 71 -16.03 -18.12 6.19
C THR A 71 -16.34 -16.71 6.66
N GLY A 72 -16.89 -16.55 7.88
CA GLY A 72 -17.16 -15.23 8.46
C GLY A 72 -15.88 -14.42 8.68
N THR A 73 -14.85 -15.05 9.24
CA THR A 73 -13.53 -14.44 9.42
C THR A 73 -12.87 -14.09 8.09
N LEU A 74 -13.01 -14.95 7.07
CA LEU A 74 -12.50 -14.68 5.74
C LEU A 74 -13.12 -13.41 5.14
N ILE A 75 -14.46 -13.26 5.20
CA ILE A 75 -15.15 -12.09 4.65
C ILE A 75 -14.64 -10.80 5.29
N VAL A 76 -14.56 -10.76 6.63
CA VAL A 76 -14.01 -9.60 7.36
C VAL A 76 -12.58 -9.31 6.93
N THR A 77 -11.76 -10.35 6.79
CA THR A 77 -10.37 -10.23 6.35
C THR A 77 -10.27 -9.65 4.94
N LEU A 78 -11.08 -10.11 3.99
CA LEU A 78 -11.09 -9.61 2.62
C LEU A 78 -11.51 -8.14 2.55
N VAL A 79 -12.46 -7.71 3.39
CA VAL A 79 -12.85 -6.30 3.52
C VAL A 79 -11.68 -5.46 4.01
N LEU A 80 -10.97 -5.91 5.05
CA LEU A 80 -9.80 -5.20 5.59
C LEU A 80 -8.64 -5.15 4.59
N LEU A 81 -8.37 -6.26 3.88
CA LEU A 81 -7.36 -6.30 2.82
C LEU A 81 -7.71 -5.37 1.66
N THR A 82 -8.98 -5.31 1.27
CA THR A 82 -9.46 -4.39 0.23
C THR A 82 -9.30 -2.94 0.69
N ALA A 83 -9.69 -2.61 1.92
CA ALA A 83 -9.53 -1.27 2.48
C ALA A 83 -8.07 -0.83 2.54
N THR A 84 -7.18 -1.73 2.97
CA THR A 84 -5.72 -1.51 2.97
C THR A 84 -5.20 -1.35 1.55
N GLY A 85 -5.71 -2.16 0.63
CA GLY A 85 -5.44 -2.09 -0.80
C GLY A 85 -5.74 -0.71 -1.39
N ILE A 86 -6.92 -0.18 -1.07
CA ILE A 86 -7.38 1.16 -1.48
C ILE A 86 -6.48 2.23 -0.88
N MET A 87 -6.17 2.14 0.42
CA MET A 87 -5.33 3.10 1.11
C MET A 87 -3.95 3.22 0.44
N TYR A 88 -3.22 2.12 0.26
CA TYR A 88 -1.92 2.16 -0.40
C TYR A 88 -2.00 2.57 -1.88
N GLY A 89 -3.07 2.16 -2.59
CA GLY A 89 -3.31 2.60 -3.97
C GLY A 89 -3.54 4.11 -4.08
N ALA A 90 -4.25 4.70 -3.12
CA ALA A 90 -4.48 6.14 -3.02
C ALA A 90 -3.21 6.91 -2.64
N ILE A 91 -2.42 6.42 -1.67
CA ILE A 91 -1.12 7.01 -1.31
C ILE A 91 -0.21 7.01 -2.54
N TYR A 92 -0.13 5.90 -3.27
CA TYR A 92 0.66 5.83 -4.50
C TYR A 92 0.15 6.81 -5.57
N ALA A 93 -1.16 6.88 -5.80
CA ALA A 93 -1.72 7.82 -6.78
C ALA A 93 -1.41 9.29 -6.41
N ALA A 94 -1.45 9.61 -5.11
CA ALA A 94 -1.24 10.96 -4.60
C ALA A 94 0.25 11.38 -4.56
N THR A 95 1.16 10.43 -4.40
CA THR A 95 2.61 10.71 -4.22
C THR A 95 3.47 10.33 -5.43
N ARG A 96 2.97 9.41 -6.27
CA ARG A 96 3.71 8.74 -7.34
C ARG A 96 5.05 8.16 -6.89
N ASN A 97 5.20 7.89 -5.59
CA ASN A 97 6.40 7.31 -5.00
C ASN A 97 6.11 5.87 -4.58
N LEU A 98 6.62 4.92 -5.35
CA LEU A 98 6.44 3.50 -5.06
C LEU A 98 7.20 3.06 -3.81
N TYR A 99 8.42 3.58 -3.58
CA TYR A 99 9.24 3.25 -2.43
C TYR A 99 8.58 3.64 -1.11
N LEU A 100 7.95 4.81 -1.06
CA LEU A 100 7.17 5.23 0.11
C LEU A 100 6.12 4.18 0.47
N VAL A 101 5.34 3.74 -0.52
CA VAL A 101 4.28 2.74 -0.28
C VAL A 101 4.85 1.38 0.09
N MET A 102 5.95 0.95 -0.53
CA MET A 102 6.65 -0.30 -0.18
C MET A 102 7.08 -0.31 1.29
N PHE A 103 7.67 0.78 1.77
CA PHE A 103 8.09 0.88 3.17
C PHE A 103 6.91 0.94 4.12
N LEU A 104 5.87 1.74 3.81
CA LEU A 104 4.66 1.80 4.63
C LEU A 104 3.94 0.44 4.70
N HIS A 105 3.89 -0.31 3.61
CA HIS A 105 3.36 -1.66 3.61
C HIS A 105 4.24 -2.61 4.45
N GLY A 106 5.56 -2.58 4.25
CA GLY A 106 6.50 -3.34 5.08
C GLY A 106 6.28 -3.08 6.58
N ILE A 107 6.16 -1.81 7.00
CA ILE A 107 5.83 -1.43 8.39
C ILE A 107 4.48 -2.02 8.81
N GLY A 108 3.45 -1.91 7.96
CA GLY A 108 2.13 -2.48 8.22
C GLY A 108 2.15 -3.99 8.46
N ASN A 109 3.02 -4.73 7.77
CA ASN A 109 3.18 -6.17 7.96
C ASN A 109 3.93 -6.54 9.26
N LEU A 110 4.66 -5.60 9.86
CA LEU A 110 5.35 -5.79 11.14
C LEU A 110 4.45 -5.56 12.36
N TRP A 111 3.18 -5.22 12.16
CA TRP A 111 2.21 -4.95 13.21
C TRP A 111 1.85 -6.23 13.97
N PRO A 112 2.49 -6.50 15.12
CA PRO A 112 2.41 -5.71 16.36
C PRO A 112 3.74 -5.16 16.92
N LEU A 113 4.88 -5.37 16.25
CA LEU A 113 6.20 -5.08 16.79
C LEU A 113 6.61 -3.59 16.75
N VAL A 114 5.96 -2.78 15.90
CA VAL A 114 6.39 -1.40 15.61
C VAL A 114 5.47 -0.35 16.25
N VAL A 115 4.23 -0.69 16.58
CA VAL A 115 3.29 0.22 17.22
C VAL A 115 2.44 -0.57 18.21
N ASP A 116 2.82 -0.48 19.48
CA ASP A 116 1.98 -0.88 20.60
C ASP A 116 1.36 0.40 21.20
N PRO A 117 0.11 0.76 20.88
CA PRO A 117 -0.56 1.91 21.46
C PRO A 117 -1.06 1.66 22.90
N GLY A 118 -0.74 0.51 23.50
CA GLY A 118 -1.21 0.08 24.81
C GLY A 118 -2.44 -0.83 24.74
N THR A 119 -2.62 -1.64 25.79
CA THR A 119 -3.57 -2.75 25.89
C THR A 119 -5.06 -2.37 25.85
N GLY A 120 -5.41 -1.08 25.75
CA GLY A 120 -6.78 -0.58 25.74
C GLY A 120 -7.31 -0.12 24.37
N VAL A 121 -6.47 -0.15 23.33
CA VAL A 121 -6.78 0.51 22.05
C VAL A 121 -6.47 -0.37 20.84
N TRP A 122 -6.50 -1.70 21.03
CA TRP A 122 -6.08 -2.68 20.04
C TRP A 122 -7.27 -3.30 19.27
N PRO A 123 -7.26 -3.34 17.92
CA PRO A 123 -6.35 -2.67 16.97
C PRO A 123 -6.84 -1.25 16.62
N ASN A 124 -5.92 -0.28 16.59
CA ASN A 124 -6.22 1.14 16.40
C ASN A 124 -6.07 1.62 14.94
N TYR A 125 -6.86 1.02 14.05
CA TYR A 125 -6.83 1.34 12.60
C TYR A 125 -6.98 2.84 12.30
N GLY A 126 -7.68 3.59 13.17
CA GLY A 126 -7.82 5.05 13.06
C GLY A 126 -6.51 5.82 13.23
N VAL A 127 -5.67 5.45 14.20
CA VAL A 127 -4.39 6.14 14.43
C VAL A 127 -3.43 5.92 13.26
N LEU A 128 -3.38 4.69 12.74
CA LEU A 128 -2.59 4.36 11.55
C LEU A 128 -3.05 5.14 10.33
N LEU A 129 -4.36 5.17 10.09
CA LEU A 129 -4.94 5.93 9.00
C LEU A 129 -4.55 7.41 9.10
N VAL A 130 -4.68 7.99 10.30
CA VAL A 130 -4.27 9.38 10.55
C VAL A 130 -2.78 9.58 10.26
N MET A 131 -1.90 8.72 10.79
CA MET A 131 -0.47 8.78 10.52
C MET A 131 -0.14 8.71 9.03
N TYR A 132 -0.75 7.77 8.30
CA TYR A 132 -0.49 7.59 6.88
C TYR A 132 -1.01 8.76 6.05
N VAL A 133 -2.18 9.33 6.42
CA VAL A 133 -2.69 10.56 5.81
C VAL A 133 -1.72 11.71 6.06
N PHE A 134 -1.27 11.92 7.30
CA PHE A 134 -0.29 12.96 7.62
C PHE A 134 1.01 12.81 6.84
N LEU A 135 1.60 11.60 6.82
CA LEU A 135 2.81 11.32 6.05
C LEU A 135 2.62 11.57 4.56
N THR A 136 1.47 11.20 4.01
CA THR A 136 1.14 11.44 2.59
C THR A 136 1.04 12.91 2.28
N LEU A 137 0.33 13.69 3.11
CA LEU A 137 0.16 15.13 2.92
C LEU A 137 1.50 15.86 3.09
N PHE A 138 2.27 15.52 4.12
CA PHE A 138 3.59 16.08 4.38
C PHE A 138 4.56 15.77 3.24
N TYR A 139 4.60 14.52 2.77
CA TYR A 139 5.41 14.14 1.62
C TYR A 139 5.04 14.98 0.39
N ARG A 140 3.74 15.18 0.12
CA ARG A 140 3.31 15.99 -1.04
C ARG A 140 3.75 17.45 -0.91
N GLN A 141 3.61 18.04 0.28
CA GLN A 141 4.06 19.42 0.55
C GLN A 141 5.57 19.56 0.39
N TRP A 142 6.35 18.60 0.89
CA TRP A 142 7.79 18.66 0.80
C TRP A 142 8.33 18.32 -0.59
N ALA A 143 7.70 17.38 -1.30
CA ALA A 143 8.08 17.02 -2.66
C ALA A 143 7.83 18.14 -3.67
N THR A 144 6.89 19.06 -3.41
CA THR A 144 6.71 20.26 -4.23
C THR A 144 7.85 21.27 -4.09
N ASP A 145 8.64 21.18 -3.01
CA ASP A 145 9.77 22.10 -2.74
C ASP A 145 11.10 21.60 -3.35
N LEU A 146 11.15 20.33 -3.78
CA LEU A 146 12.31 19.72 -4.42
C LEU A 146 12.45 20.19 -5.88
N THR A 147 12.96 21.40 -6.06
CA THR A 147 13.55 21.85 -7.34
C THR A 147 14.93 21.21 -7.50
N LEU A 148 14.98 19.91 -7.78
CA LEU A 148 16.23 19.27 -8.17
C LEU A 148 16.66 19.87 -9.51
N PRO A 149 17.88 20.43 -9.63
CA PRO A 149 18.38 20.88 -10.91
C PRO A 149 18.43 19.66 -11.84
N ILE A 150 17.62 19.69 -12.90
CA ILE A 150 17.73 18.72 -13.98
C ILE A 150 19.09 18.97 -14.62
N LEU A 151 20.08 18.14 -14.30
CA LEU A 151 21.34 18.06 -15.01
C LEU A 151 21.02 17.65 -16.46
N GLY A 152 20.77 18.63 -17.33
CA GLY A 152 20.37 18.38 -18.70
C GLY A 152 19.86 19.58 -19.51
N GLN A 153 19.51 20.71 -18.90
CA GLN A 153 19.22 21.95 -19.66
C GLN A 153 20.40 22.93 -19.59
N SER A 154 21.55 22.52 -20.12
CA SER A 154 22.63 23.44 -20.46
C SER A 154 23.40 22.91 -21.67
N ALA A 155 22.89 23.24 -22.86
CA ALA A 155 23.48 23.19 -24.20
C ALA A 155 22.31 22.80 -25.14
N THR A 156 21.77 23.64 -26.02
CA THR A 156 22.46 24.50 -26.99
C THR A 156 21.54 25.64 -27.43
N ASN A 157 22.04 26.87 -27.40
CA ASN A 157 21.64 27.93 -28.32
C ASN A 157 22.59 27.92 -29.51
#